data_AF-A0A371FGG2-F1
#
_entry.id   AF-A0A371FGG2-F1
#
_cell.length_a   1.000
_cell.length_b   1.000
_cell.length_c   1.000
_cell.angle_alpha   90.00
_cell.angle_beta   90.00
_cell.angle_gamma   90.00
#
_symmetry.space_group_name_H-M   'P 1'
#
loop_
_entity.id
_entity.type
_entity.pdbx_description
1 polymer ?
#
loop_
_entity_poly.entity_id
_entity_poly.type
_entity_poly.pdbx_seq_one_letter_code
_entity_poly.pdbx_strand_id
1 'polypeptide(L)'
;MKVFLFSLDGAAKDLLYLQPVLFNTWRDMKRMFLEKFFPASRTTTIRKEIYGIRQQYGETLHEYWERFNKLCATCPHHQISEQLLIQYFYEGLSMMDKSMIDAASGGALMDKTPPVARHLISNMASNTVRGPSQSRMVNEIGTTANQRLEN
;
A
#
# COMPACT_ATOMS: atom_id res chain seq x y z
N MET A 1 -20.48 24.85 15.64
CA MET A 1 -20.77 23.47 16.11
C MET A 1 -21.97 22.80 15.45
N LYS A 2 -23.02 23.51 15.01
CA LYS A 2 -24.23 22.89 14.42
C LYS A 2 -23.99 22.07 13.14
N VAL A 3 -23.00 22.44 12.32
CA VAL A 3 -22.74 21.79 11.02
C VAL A 3 -22.20 20.36 11.10
N PHE A 4 -21.38 20.03 12.11
CA PHE A 4 -20.82 18.68 12.24
C PHE A 4 -21.90 17.63 12.54
N LEU A 5 -22.94 17.99 13.30
CA LEU A 5 -24.07 17.11 13.60
C LEU A 5 -24.82 16.64 12.34
N PHE A 6 -24.84 17.47 11.29
CA PHE A 6 -25.47 17.11 10.01
C PHE A 6 -24.59 16.20 9.15
N SER A 7 -23.29 16.10 9.44
CA SER A 7 -22.36 15.17 8.79
C SER A 7 -22.33 13.78 9.45
N LEU A 8 -23.04 13.61 10.57
CA LEU A 8 -23.10 12.34 11.30
C LEU A 8 -24.40 11.62 11.03
N ASP A 9 -24.31 10.30 10.95
CA ASP A 9 -25.45 9.41 10.78
C ASP A 9 -25.34 8.18 11.71
N GLY A 10 -26.48 7.52 11.94
CA GLY A 10 -26.59 6.34 12.79
C GLY A 10 -25.98 6.50 14.19
N ALA A 11 -25.22 5.51 14.64
CA ALA A 11 -24.67 5.43 16.00
C ALA A 11 -23.81 6.63 16.42
N ALA A 12 -23.20 7.35 15.47
CA ALA A 12 -22.43 8.57 15.75
C ALA A 12 -23.32 9.76 16.09
N LYS A 13 -24.47 9.86 15.42
CA LYS A 13 -25.49 10.87 15.67
C LYS A 13 -26.15 10.61 17.03
N ASP A 14 -26.55 9.36 17.28
CA ASP A 14 -27.20 8.96 18.55
C ASP A 14 -26.31 9.23 19.77
N LEU A 15 -25.00 8.97 19.65
CA LEU A 15 -24.03 9.28 20.71
C LEU A 15 -24.02 10.77 21.09
N LEU A 16 -24.10 11.66 20.09
CA LEU A 16 -24.06 13.09 20.29
C LEU A 16 -25.37 13.66 20.85
N TYR A 17 -26.51 13.06 20.49
CA TYR A 17 -27.81 13.40 21.08
C TYR A 17 -27.94 12.96 22.55
N LEU A 18 -27.28 11.87 22.96
CA LEU A 18 -27.39 11.32 24.31
C LEU A 18 -26.45 11.98 25.35
N GLN A 19 -25.41 12.70 24.94
CA GLN A 19 -24.43 13.32 25.87
C GLN A 19 -24.19 14.83 25.68
N PRO A 20 -25.21 15.69 25.46
CA PRO A 20 -25.02 17.10 25.12
C PRO A 20 -24.20 17.92 26.14
N VAL A 21 -24.14 17.49 27.41
CA VAL A 21 -23.44 18.19 28.51
C VAL A 21 -21.92 17.95 28.54
N LEU A 22 -21.43 16.86 27.91
CA LEU A 22 -19.99 16.52 27.86
C LEU A 22 -19.22 17.28 26.74
N PHE A 23 -19.91 18.06 25.91
CA PHE A 23 -19.39 18.63 24.67
C PHE A 23 -19.36 20.16 24.71
N ASN A 24 -18.69 20.74 25.69
CA ASN A 24 -18.54 22.19 25.84
C ASN A 24 -17.47 22.79 24.91
N THR A 25 -16.61 21.98 24.27
CA THR A 25 -15.70 22.44 23.21
C THR A 25 -15.61 21.48 22.02
N TRP A 26 -15.23 22.03 20.86
CA TRP A 26 -15.01 21.25 19.62
C TRP A 26 -13.89 20.22 19.81
N ARG A 27 -12.89 20.57 20.63
CA ARG A 27 -11.76 19.70 20.98
C ARG A 27 -12.24 18.45 21.72
N ASP A 28 -13.15 18.61 22.67
CA ASP A 28 -13.67 17.49 23.48
C ASP A 28 -14.54 16.56 22.63
N MET A 29 -15.39 17.13 21.77
CA MET A 29 -16.23 16.37 20.85
C MET A 29 -15.39 15.57 19.83
N LYS A 30 -14.35 16.19 19.25
CA LYS A 30 -13.41 15.51 18.34
C LYS A 30 -12.66 14.39 19.07
N ARG A 31 -12.19 14.62 20.30
CA ARG A 31 -11.48 13.62 21.10
C ARG A 31 -12.37 12.41 21.40
N MET A 32 -13.58 12.62 21.92
CA MET A 32 -14.51 11.53 22.22
C MET A 32 -14.93 10.76 20.97
N PHE A 33 -15.18 11.44 19.85
CA PHE A 33 -15.50 10.78 18.59
C PHE A 33 -14.36 9.85 18.15
N LEU A 34 -13.12 10.33 18.20
CA LEU A 34 -11.94 9.52 17.89
C LEU A 34 -11.77 8.37 18.88
N GLU A 35 -11.92 8.59 20.19
CA GLU A 35 -11.84 7.53 21.20
C GLU A 35 -12.90 6.44 21.00
N LYS A 36 -14.13 6.83 20.63
CA LYS A 36 -15.26 5.91 20.43
C LYS A 36 -15.10 5.08 19.15
N PHE A 37 -14.76 5.72 18.03
CA PHE A 37 -14.80 5.09 16.69
C PHE A 37 -13.41 4.64 16.19
N PHE A 38 -12.34 5.24 16.71
CA PHE A 38 -10.95 4.93 16.38
C PHE A 38 -10.09 4.84 17.65
N PRO A 39 -10.41 3.89 18.57
CA PRO A 39 -9.72 3.79 19.84
C PRO A 39 -8.21 3.56 19.65
N ALA A 40 -7.42 4.02 20.62
CA ALA A 40 -5.96 3.87 20.59
C ALA A 40 -5.51 2.40 20.49
N SER A 41 -6.31 1.47 21.02
CA SER A 41 -6.12 0.02 20.88
C SER A 41 -6.19 -0.42 19.42
N ARG A 42 -7.20 0.04 18.66
CA ARG A 42 -7.35 -0.22 17.23
C ARG A 42 -6.20 0.37 16.42
N THR A 43 -5.80 1.60 16.71
CA THR A 43 -4.63 2.24 16.09
C THR A 43 -3.36 1.43 16.34
N THR A 44 -3.19 0.91 17.57
CA THR A 44 -2.04 0.09 17.94
C THR A 44 -2.05 -1.26 17.22
N THR A 45 -3.21 -1.93 17.13
CA THR A 45 -3.35 -3.17 16.35
C THR A 45 -3.02 -2.96 14.89
N ILE A 46 -3.54 -1.91 14.26
CA ILE A 46 -3.26 -1.62 12.84
C ILE A 46 -1.77 -1.32 12.64
N ARG A 47 -1.12 -0.56 13.55
CA ARG A 47 0.35 -0.38 13.50
C ARG A 47 1.09 -1.72 13.55
N LYS A 48 0.63 -2.66 14.39
CA LYS A 48 1.20 -4.02 14.48
C LYS A 48 1.05 -4.81 13.19
N GLU A 49 -0.11 -4.72 12.58
CA GLU A 49 -0.35 -5.35 11.28
C GLU A 49 0.52 -4.72 10.19
N ILE A 50 0.72 -3.39 10.20
CA ILE A 50 1.55 -2.69 9.20
C ILE A 50 3.01 -3.13 9.28
N TYR A 51 3.66 -3.10 10.45
CA TYR A 51 5.07 -3.52 10.53
C TYR A 51 5.22 -5.05 10.41
N GLY A 52 4.19 -5.81 10.78
CA GLY A 52 4.18 -7.28 10.73
C GLY A 52 3.76 -7.84 9.38
N ILE A 53 3.44 -7.00 8.39
CA ILE A 53 2.93 -7.46 7.10
C ILE A 53 4.01 -8.24 6.35
N ARG A 54 3.61 -9.40 5.81
CA ARG A 54 4.46 -10.28 5.00
C ARG A 54 3.69 -10.71 3.76
N GLN A 55 4.40 -10.82 2.65
CA GLN A 55 3.87 -11.40 1.42
C GLN A 55 3.63 -12.90 1.65
N GLN A 56 2.44 -13.35 1.31
CA GLN A 56 2.02 -14.74 1.52
C GLN A 56 2.52 -15.64 0.40
N TYR A 57 2.60 -16.94 0.65
CA TYR A 57 2.98 -17.91 -0.38
C TYR A 57 1.96 -17.90 -1.52
N GLY A 58 2.43 -17.67 -2.75
CA GLY A 58 1.57 -17.55 -3.94
C GLY A 58 0.90 -16.19 -4.13
N GLU A 59 1.05 -15.25 -3.18
CA GLU A 59 0.55 -13.88 -3.34
C GLU A 59 1.46 -13.10 -4.29
N THR A 60 0.87 -12.51 -5.33
CA THR A 60 1.59 -11.66 -6.28
C THR A 60 1.99 -10.33 -5.65
N LEU A 61 3.00 -9.65 -6.22
CA LEU A 61 3.39 -8.30 -5.79
C LEU A 61 2.21 -7.32 -5.86
N HIS A 62 1.33 -7.47 -6.86
CA HIS A 62 0.13 -6.65 -7.02
C HIS A 62 -0.84 -6.81 -5.83
N GLU A 63 -1.21 -8.05 -5.50
CA GLU A 63 -2.12 -8.35 -4.39
C GLU A 63 -1.53 -7.89 -3.05
N TYR A 64 -0.23 -8.11 -2.86
CA TYR A 64 0.48 -7.66 -1.67
C TYR A 64 0.48 -6.14 -1.54
N TRP A 65 0.75 -5.42 -2.64
CA TRP A 65 0.71 -3.96 -2.69
C TRP A 65 -0.69 -3.40 -2.40
N GLU A 66 -1.73 -4.01 -2.97
CA GLU A 66 -3.11 -3.60 -2.71
C GLU A 66 -3.50 -3.82 -1.24
N ARG A 67 -3.15 -4.99 -0.68
CA ARG A 67 -3.41 -5.32 0.73
C ARG A 67 -2.70 -4.35 1.68
N PHE A 68 -1.45 -4.01 1.39
CA PHE A 68 -0.69 -3.02 2.15
C PHE A 68 -1.35 -1.64 2.13
N ASN A 69 -1.76 -1.14 0.96
CA ASN A 69 -2.42 0.16 0.84
C ASN A 69 -3.77 0.18 1.56
N LYS A 70 -4.57 -0.89 1.44
CA LYS A 70 -5.85 -1.03 2.15
C LYS A 70 -5.67 -1.01 3.66
N LEU A 71 -4.62 -1.66 4.16
CA LEU A 71 -4.27 -1.64 5.58
C LEU A 71 -3.90 -0.23 6.05
N CYS A 72 -3.06 0.48 5.29
CA CYS A 72 -2.70 1.87 5.60
C CYS A 72 -3.92 2.81 5.60
N ALA A 73 -4.82 2.65 4.62
CA ALA A 73 -6.04 3.46 4.51
C ALA A 73 -7.03 3.25 5.67
N THR A 74 -6.94 2.12 6.37
CA THR A 74 -7.83 1.82 7.52
C THR A 74 -7.54 2.71 8.73
N CYS A 75 -6.34 3.28 8.84
CA CYS A 75 -5.96 4.20 9.91
C CYS A 75 -5.12 5.37 9.37
N PRO A 76 -5.74 6.43 8.83
CA PRO A 76 -5.00 7.57 8.28
C PRO A 76 -4.19 8.34 9.35
N HIS A 77 -4.44 8.10 10.64
CA HIS A 77 -3.72 8.65 11.79
C HIS A 77 -2.73 7.65 12.43
N HIS A 78 -2.22 6.69 11.64
CA HIS A 78 -1.27 5.69 12.12
C HIS A 78 0.08 6.29 12.59
N GLN A 79 0.40 7.54 12.23
CA GLN A 79 1.63 8.27 12.60
C GLN A 79 2.95 7.66 12.13
N ILE A 80 2.93 6.51 11.44
CA ILE A 80 4.08 5.95 10.73
C ILE A 80 4.48 6.89 9.57
N SER A 81 5.77 7.19 9.45
CA SER A 81 6.33 7.97 8.35
C SER A 81 6.32 7.18 7.04
N GLU A 82 6.27 7.89 5.90
CA GLU A 82 6.28 7.23 4.58
C GLU A 82 7.54 6.38 4.37
N GLN A 83 8.70 6.83 4.86
CA GLN A 83 9.94 6.06 4.83
C GLN A 83 9.79 4.71 5.55
N LEU A 84 9.21 4.70 6.75
CA LEU A 84 9.00 3.46 7.51
C LEU A 84 7.95 2.56 6.87
N LEU A 85 6.91 3.13 6.24
CA LEU A 85 5.94 2.35 5.48
C LEU A 85 6.61 1.59 4.33
N ILE A 86 7.49 2.26 3.58
CA ILE A 86 8.25 1.64 2.49
C ILE A 86 9.20 0.58 3.03
N GLN A 87 9.86 0.84 4.16
CA GLN A 87 10.72 -0.12 4.83
C GLN A 87 9.95 -1.38 5.23
N TYR A 88 8.82 -1.26 5.93
CA TYR A 88 8.02 -2.41 6.36
C TYR A 88 7.44 -3.19 5.19
N PHE A 89 6.99 -2.49 4.13
CA PHE A 89 6.56 -3.13 2.90
C PHE A 89 7.70 -3.95 2.29
N TYR A 90 8.88 -3.34 2.09
CA TYR A 90 10.01 -4.01 1.49
C TYR A 90 10.50 -5.19 2.33
N GLU A 91 10.63 -5.02 3.66
CA GLU A 91 11.04 -6.12 4.56
C GLU A 91 10.10 -7.32 4.48
N GLY A 92 8.80 -7.07 4.25
CA GLY A 92 7.79 -8.10 4.13
C GLY A 92 7.69 -8.80 2.78
N LEU A 93 8.38 -8.32 1.76
CA LEU A 93 8.41 -8.96 0.43
C LEU A 93 9.14 -10.30 0.42
N SER A 94 8.75 -11.14 -0.54
CA SER A 94 9.51 -12.32 -0.95
C SER A 94 10.90 -11.92 -1.45
N MET A 95 11.89 -12.83 -1.33
CA MET A 95 13.24 -12.57 -1.84
C MET A 95 13.27 -12.32 -3.34
N MET A 96 12.36 -12.95 -4.09
CA MET A 96 12.23 -12.78 -5.52
C MET A 96 11.75 -11.36 -5.88
N ASP A 97 10.70 -10.88 -5.21
CA ASP A 97 10.15 -9.54 -5.46
C ASP A 97 11.09 -8.43 -4.96
N LYS A 98 11.82 -8.66 -3.86
CA LYS A 98 12.90 -7.75 -3.43
C LYS A 98 13.93 -7.53 -4.53
N SER A 99 14.49 -8.64 -5.04
CA SER A 99 15.49 -8.61 -6.11
C SER A 99 14.95 -7.93 -7.38
N MET A 100 13.70 -8.22 -7.74
CA MET A 100 13.06 -7.61 -8.91
C MET A 100 12.89 -6.10 -8.76
N ILE A 101 12.46 -5.64 -7.58
CA ILE A 101 12.28 -4.20 -7.30
C ILE A 101 13.62 -3.48 -7.25
N ASP A 102 14.66 -4.05 -6.66
CA ASP A 102 15.99 -3.43 -6.62
C ASP A 102 16.60 -3.34 -8.04
N ALA A 103 16.44 -4.40 -8.85
CA ALA A 103 16.86 -4.37 -10.25
C ALA A 103 16.12 -3.27 -11.04
N ALA A 104 14.80 -3.15 -10.88
CA ALA A 104 14.00 -2.10 -11.51
C ALA A 104 14.34 -0.68 -11.00
N SER A 105 14.82 -0.58 -9.76
CA SER A 105 15.24 0.68 -9.13
C SER A 105 16.65 1.11 -9.55
N GLY A 106 17.41 0.25 -10.23
CA GLY A 106 18.81 0.46 -10.58
C GLY A 106 19.73 0.47 -9.36
N GLY A 107 19.41 -0.32 -8.33
CA GLY A 107 20.09 -0.34 -7.04
C GLY A 107 19.12 -0.58 -5.89
N ALA A 108 19.56 -0.42 -4.64
CA ALA A 108 18.69 -0.61 -3.49
C ALA A 108 17.51 0.37 -3.52
N LEU A 109 16.29 -0.13 -3.38
CA LEU A 109 15.08 0.71 -3.27
C LEU A 109 15.18 1.70 -2.10
N MET A 110 15.86 1.30 -1.02
CA MET A 110 16.04 2.10 0.20
C MET A 110 16.85 3.39 -0.01
N ASP A 111 17.61 3.48 -1.11
CA ASP A 111 18.36 4.69 -1.46
C ASP A 111 17.49 5.74 -2.17
N LYS A 112 16.25 5.38 -2.53
CA LYS A 112 15.32 6.28 -3.21
C LYS A 112 14.52 7.08 -2.19
N THR A 113 14.18 8.31 -2.57
CA THR A 113 13.21 9.11 -1.79
C THR A 113 11.85 8.40 -1.72
N PRO A 114 11.06 8.58 -0.64
CA PRO A 114 9.78 7.90 -0.49
C PRO A 114 8.83 8.02 -1.70
N PRO A 115 8.65 9.20 -2.31
CA PRO A 115 7.76 9.33 -3.46
C PRO A 115 8.23 8.51 -4.67
N VAL A 116 9.54 8.47 -4.91
CA VAL A 116 10.14 7.72 -6.02
C VAL A 116 10.00 6.21 -5.77
N ALA A 117 10.32 5.74 -4.57
CA ALA A 117 10.17 4.34 -4.21
C ALA A 117 8.72 3.87 -4.36
N ARG A 118 7.76 4.68 -3.92
CA ARG A 118 6.33 4.36 -4.04
C ARG A 118 5.86 4.27 -5.49
N HIS A 119 6.32 5.18 -6.34
CA HIS A 119 6.04 5.12 -7.77
C HIS A 119 6.63 3.86 -8.41
N LEU A 120 7.87 3.49 -8.07
CA LEU A 120 8.51 2.27 -8.57
C LEU A 120 7.75 1.01 -8.15
N ILE A 121 7.37 0.90 -6.86
CA ILE A 121 6.57 -0.21 -6.34
C ILE A 121 5.24 -0.31 -7.11
N SER A 122 4.54 0.82 -7.27
CA SER A 122 3.25 0.87 -7.99
C SER A 122 3.38 0.41 -9.45
N ASN A 123 4.43 0.83 -10.14
CA ASN A 123 4.68 0.42 -11.52
C ASN A 123 4.98 -1.08 -11.61
N MET A 124 5.80 -1.61 -10.70
CA MET A 124 6.13 -3.02 -10.64
C MET A 124 4.90 -3.88 -10.32
N ALA A 125 4.11 -3.49 -9.33
CA ALA A 125 2.84 -4.12 -8.99
C ALA A 125 1.89 -4.15 -10.20
N SER A 126 1.81 -3.06 -10.95
CA SER A 126 0.97 -2.97 -12.16
C SER A 126 1.47 -3.88 -13.30
N ASN A 127 2.79 -4.09 -13.39
CA ASN A 127 3.40 -4.95 -14.41
C ASN A 127 3.27 -6.44 -14.08
N THR A 128 3.28 -6.82 -12.80
CA THR A 128 3.04 -8.23 -12.41
C THR A 128 1.68 -8.76 -12.81
N VAL A 129 0.67 -7.89 -12.98
CA VAL A 129 -0.67 -8.28 -13.49
C VAL A 129 -0.63 -8.72 -14.96
N ARG A 130 0.35 -8.24 -15.74
CA ARG A 130 0.48 -8.51 -17.18
C ARG A 130 1.27 -9.78 -17.51
N GLY A 131 1.81 -10.46 -16.49
CA GLY A 131 2.53 -11.73 -16.60
C GLY A 131 3.93 -11.61 -17.25
N PRO A 132 4.79 -12.65 -17.11
CA PRO A 132 6.15 -12.67 -17.68
C PRO A 132 6.20 -12.78 -19.22
N SER A 133 5.04 -12.79 -19.89
CA SER A 133 4.88 -13.34 -21.24
C SER A 133 5.17 -12.37 -22.38
N GLN A 134 5.48 -11.09 -22.13
CA GLN A 134 5.70 -10.11 -23.21
C GLN A 134 7.12 -9.53 -23.29
N SER A 135 8.00 -9.80 -22.33
CA SER A 135 9.37 -9.24 -22.39
C SER A 135 10.41 -10.17 -23.04
N ARG A 136 10.01 -11.34 -23.57
CA ARG A 136 10.94 -12.35 -24.12
C ARG A 136 10.75 -12.66 -25.61
N MET A 137 10.34 -11.66 -26.41
CA MET A 137 10.33 -11.77 -27.87
C MET A 137 10.92 -10.54 -28.56
N VAL A 138 12.24 -10.32 -28.41
CA VAL A 138 13.08 -9.46 -29.28
C VAL A 138 14.52 -9.99 -29.07
N ASN A 139 15.27 -10.65 -29.95
CA ASN A 139 15.27 -10.89 -31.39
C ASN A 139 15.94 -12.26 -31.66
N GLU A 140 15.28 -13.16 -32.39
CA GLU A 140 15.97 -14.13 -33.27
C GLU A 140 15.26 -14.05 -34.62
N ILE A 141 15.80 -13.23 -35.53
CA ILE A 141 15.41 -13.27 -36.93
C ILE A 141 16.51 -14.07 -37.64
N GLY A 142 16.30 -15.38 -37.72
CA GLY A 142 16.98 -16.19 -38.72
C GLY A 142 16.45 -15.84 -40.10
N THR A 143 17.33 -15.57 -41.05
CA THR A 143 17.04 -15.80 -42.48
C THR A 143 18.11 -16.71 -43.03
N THR A 144 17.73 -17.97 -43.16
CA THR A 144 18.44 -19.03 -43.84
C THR A 144 18.43 -18.81 -45.35
N ALA A 145 19.61 -19.05 -45.94
CA ALA A 145 19.89 -19.72 -47.22
C ALA A 145 19.07 -19.38 -48.48
N ASN A 146 19.79 -18.90 -49.50
CA ASN A 146 19.64 -19.25 -50.92
C ASN A 146 21.04 -18.99 -51.53
N GLN A 147 21.73 -19.91 -52.21
CA GLN A 147 21.28 -20.61 -53.41
C GLN A 147 22.07 -21.91 -53.65
N ARG A 148 21.37 -22.85 -54.28
CA ARG A 148 21.72 -24.21 -54.68
C ARG A 148 22.65 -24.25 -55.91
N LEU A 149 23.31 -25.39 -56.04
CA LEU A 149 24.34 -25.86 -56.99
C LEU A 149 23.98 -25.88 -58.50
N GLU A 150 25.04 -26.22 -59.27
CA GLU A 150 25.15 -26.80 -60.64
C GLU A 150 25.63 -25.77 -61.69
N ASN A 151 26.71 -25.95 -62.46
CA ASN A 151 27.60 -27.08 -62.80
C ASN A 151 29.04 -26.59 -63.00
#